data_AF-A0A7Y8LJT0-F1
#
_entry.id   AF-A0A7Y8LJT0-F1
#
_cell.length_a   1.000
_cell.length_b   1.000
_cell.length_c   1.000
_cell.angle_alpha   90.00
_cell.angle_beta   90.00
_cell.angle_gamma   90.00
#
_symmetry.space_group_name_H-M   'P 1'
#
loop_
_entity.id
_entity.type
_entity.pdbx_description
1 polymer ?
#
loop_
_entity_poly.entity_id
_entity_poly.type
_entity_poly.pdbx_seq_one_letter_code
_entity_poly.pdbx_strand_id
1 'polypeptide(L)'
;MMSPTVRSAIQQISHTLDYAHMESLSSRWRSLPKEPGGLGPVESAALHYCLLRRCQPGAIERKALYVFCAGHSFAGEDRAASLPPAQRFAALLAGDSPAAALASLTHAALVPVNAALAGVSADGAIDLRLADSSGDPLAGPAMTVPLVNEALEAGIVLADDASKRYEAVGIACLDGRANPSASAVASALLGSAPDQWLFIEPSIAPLQVSRRRDAV
;
A
#
# COMPACT_ATOMS: atom_id res chain seq x y z
N MET A 1 -5.72 20.36 -9.68
CA MET A 1 -6.60 19.69 -10.66
C MET A 1 -6.07 18.30 -10.93
N MET A 2 -6.96 17.31 -10.94
CA MET A 2 -6.65 15.91 -11.29
C MET A 2 -6.42 15.77 -12.80
N SER A 3 -5.40 15.00 -13.21
CA SER A 3 -5.07 14.82 -14.63
C SER A 3 -6.15 14.04 -15.39
N PRO A 4 -6.21 14.17 -16.74
CA PRO A 4 -7.12 13.38 -17.57
C PRO A 4 -6.87 11.87 -17.47
N THR A 5 -5.60 11.46 -17.36
CA THR A 5 -5.20 10.04 -17.24
C THR A 5 -5.78 9.44 -15.97
N VAL A 6 -5.58 10.10 -14.82
CA VAL A 6 -6.11 9.64 -13.53
C VAL A 6 -7.63 9.60 -13.55
N ARG A 7 -8.27 10.63 -14.13
CA ARG A 7 -9.73 10.66 -14.29
C ARG A 7 -10.25 9.47 -15.10
N SER A 8 -9.62 9.20 -16.24
CA SER A 8 -10.00 8.09 -17.12
C SER A 8 -9.83 6.75 -16.42
N ALA A 9 -8.72 6.55 -15.70
CA ALA A 9 -8.48 5.33 -14.94
C ALA A 9 -9.57 5.09 -13.89
N ILE A 10 -9.95 6.13 -13.12
CA ILE A 10 -11.04 6.03 -12.14
C ILE A 10 -12.37 5.66 -12.80
N GLN A 11 -12.68 6.26 -13.96
CA GLN A 11 -13.92 5.97 -14.69
C GLN A 11 -14.00 4.54 -15.24
N GLN A 12 -12.85 3.88 -15.43
CA GLN A 12 -12.78 2.50 -15.90
C GLN A 12 -12.91 1.47 -14.76
N ILE A 13 -12.86 1.90 -13.49
CA ILE A 13 -13.07 1.01 -12.35
C ILE A 13 -14.54 0.57 -12.35
N SER A 14 -14.78 -0.64 -12.86
CA SER A 14 -16.12 -1.20 -12.98
C SER A 14 -16.63 -1.78 -11.66
N HIS A 15 -17.96 -1.74 -11.46
CA HIS A 15 -18.59 -2.47 -10.37
C HIS A 15 -18.40 -3.97 -10.52
N THR A 16 -18.15 -4.63 -9.40
CA THR A 16 -17.73 -6.03 -9.33
C THR A 16 -18.89 -6.99 -9.02
N LEU A 17 -20.08 -6.44 -8.77
CA LEU A 17 -21.28 -7.18 -8.41
C LEU A 17 -22.02 -7.65 -9.67
N ASP A 18 -21.75 -8.89 -10.07
CA ASP A 18 -22.56 -9.66 -11.00
C ASP A 18 -23.42 -10.65 -10.20
N TYR A 19 -24.73 -10.43 -10.15
CA TYR A 19 -25.67 -11.25 -9.37
C TYR A 19 -25.77 -12.69 -9.88
N ALA A 20 -25.67 -12.91 -11.19
CA ALA A 20 -25.74 -14.26 -11.77
C ALA A 20 -24.47 -15.04 -11.41
N HIS A 21 -23.31 -14.39 -11.51
CA HIS A 21 -22.04 -14.99 -11.10
C HIS A 21 -21.99 -15.24 -9.58
N MET A 22 -22.48 -14.28 -8.78
CA MET A 22 -22.57 -14.42 -7.32
C MET A 22 -23.43 -15.62 -6.91
N GLU A 23 -24.60 -15.81 -7.54
CA GLU A 23 -25.46 -16.96 -7.21
C GLU A 23 -24.82 -18.28 -7.63
N SER A 24 -24.17 -18.33 -8.80
CA SER A 24 -23.42 -19.50 -9.24
C SER A 24 -22.32 -19.89 -8.25
N LEU A 25 -21.50 -18.93 -7.82
CA LEU A 25 -20.45 -19.12 -6.83
C LEU A 25 -21.01 -19.54 -5.46
N SER A 26 -22.08 -18.87 -5.01
CA SER A 26 -22.73 -19.15 -3.73
C SER A 26 -23.35 -20.55 -3.70
N SER A 27 -23.99 -20.98 -4.79
CA SER A 27 -24.57 -22.32 -4.92
C SER A 27 -23.51 -23.40 -4.81
N ARG A 28 -22.37 -23.24 -5.51
CA ARG A 28 -21.21 -24.14 -5.36
C ARG A 28 -20.69 -24.16 -3.92
N TRP A 29 -20.62 -23.01 -3.26
CA TRP A 29 -20.08 -22.92 -1.91
C TRP A 29 -21.00 -23.59 -0.87
N ARG A 30 -22.31 -23.51 -1.06
CA ARG A 30 -23.34 -24.19 -0.25
C ARG A 30 -23.36 -25.70 -0.45
N SER A 31 -22.88 -26.21 -1.60
CA SER A 31 -22.85 -27.65 -1.87
C SER A 31 -21.65 -28.39 -1.24
N LEU A 32 -20.70 -27.67 -0.63
CA LEU A 32 -19.57 -28.28 0.06
C LEU A 32 -20.03 -28.97 1.36
N PRO A 33 -19.36 -30.05 1.80
CA PRO A 33 -19.72 -30.79 3.02
C PRO A 33 -19.32 -30.00 4.28
N LYS A 34 -20.01 -28.88 4.53
CA LYS A 34 -19.84 -27.98 5.65
C LYS A 34 -21.18 -27.31 5.97
N GLU A 35 -21.36 -26.87 7.20
CA GLU A 35 -22.50 -26.00 7.53
C GLU A 35 -22.41 -24.69 6.72
N PRO A 36 -23.54 -24.15 6.22
CA PRO A 36 -23.57 -22.85 5.58
C PRO A 36 -22.95 -21.77 6.49
N GLY A 37 -21.93 -21.05 6.00
CA GLY A 37 -21.21 -20.05 6.78
C GLY A 37 -20.21 -20.61 7.81
N GLY A 38 -20.01 -21.93 7.87
CA GLY A 38 -19.15 -22.59 8.86
C GLY A 38 -17.67 -22.17 8.82
N LEU A 39 -17.16 -21.60 7.71
CA LEU A 39 -15.80 -21.06 7.62
C LEU A 39 -15.74 -19.52 7.78
N GLY A 40 -16.87 -18.88 8.08
CA GLY A 40 -16.95 -17.47 8.43
C GLY A 40 -16.30 -16.51 7.40
N PRO A 41 -15.37 -15.63 7.82
CA PRO A 41 -14.75 -14.63 6.94
C PRO A 41 -14.03 -15.20 5.73
N VAL A 42 -13.53 -16.44 5.81
CA VAL A 42 -12.81 -17.08 4.69
C VAL A 42 -13.75 -17.32 3.51
N GLU A 43 -15.01 -17.70 3.76
CA GLU A 43 -16.02 -17.88 2.70
C GLU A 43 -16.29 -16.55 1.99
N SER A 44 -16.45 -15.48 2.77
CA SER A 44 -16.73 -14.15 2.26
C SER A 44 -15.56 -13.61 1.43
N ALA A 45 -14.34 -13.78 1.92
CA ALA A 45 -13.13 -13.35 1.21
C ALA A 45 -12.95 -14.12 -0.11
N ALA A 46 -13.16 -15.44 -0.11
CA ALA A 46 -13.07 -16.26 -1.32
C ALA A 46 -14.14 -15.88 -2.36
N LEU A 47 -15.38 -15.65 -1.93
CA LEU A 47 -16.46 -15.21 -2.81
C LEU A 47 -16.15 -13.84 -3.44
N HIS A 48 -15.72 -12.87 -2.64
CA HIS A 48 -15.33 -11.54 -3.13
C HIS A 48 -14.17 -11.62 -4.13
N TYR A 49 -13.16 -12.41 -3.85
CA TYR A 49 -12.04 -12.62 -4.78
C TYR A 49 -12.54 -13.17 -6.14
N CYS A 50 -13.38 -14.20 -6.11
CA CYS A 50 -13.91 -14.81 -7.33
C CYS A 50 -14.79 -13.85 -8.14
N LEU A 51 -15.59 -13.02 -7.47
CA LEU A 51 -16.38 -11.97 -8.10
C LEU A 51 -15.50 -10.90 -8.76
N LEU A 52 -14.50 -10.40 -8.03
CA LEU A 52 -13.53 -9.41 -8.51
C LEU A 52 -12.77 -9.91 -9.75
N ARG A 53 -12.29 -11.16 -9.70
CA ARG A 53 -11.50 -11.78 -10.75
C ARG A 53 -12.33 -12.39 -11.88
N ARG A 54 -13.65 -12.46 -11.71
CA ARG A 54 -14.56 -13.20 -12.60
C ARG A 54 -14.07 -14.63 -12.85
N CYS A 55 -13.66 -15.31 -11.79
CA CYS A 55 -13.08 -16.65 -11.85
C CYS A 55 -13.84 -17.62 -10.94
N GLN A 56 -13.61 -18.91 -11.16
CA GLN A 56 -14.08 -19.94 -10.23
C GLN A 56 -13.10 -20.09 -9.05
N PRO A 57 -13.57 -20.54 -7.88
CA PRO A 57 -12.70 -20.72 -6.73
C PRO A 57 -11.65 -21.79 -6.99
N GLY A 58 -10.39 -21.43 -6.72
CA GLY A 58 -9.20 -22.24 -6.94
C GLY A 58 -8.00 -21.65 -6.20
N ALA A 59 -6.81 -22.23 -6.43
CA ALA A 59 -5.57 -21.71 -5.87
C ALA A 59 -5.19 -20.38 -6.52
N ILE A 60 -4.63 -19.45 -5.73
CA ILE A 60 -4.03 -18.22 -6.22
C ILE A 60 -2.54 -18.50 -6.39
N GLU A 61 -2.10 -18.74 -7.62
CA GLU A 61 -0.75 -19.21 -7.91
C GLU A 61 0.22 -18.05 -8.06
N ARG A 62 -0.16 -17.02 -8.83
CA ARG A 62 0.71 -15.87 -9.11
C ARG A 62 0.39 -14.73 -8.16
N LYS A 63 1.21 -14.52 -7.14
CA LYS A 63 1.05 -13.44 -6.16
C LYS A 63 2.26 -12.54 -6.18
N ALA A 64 2.07 -11.27 -5.84
CA ALA A 64 3.19 -10.34 -5.64
C ALA A 64 2.99 -9.46 -4.40
N LEU A 65 4.09 -9.04 -3.81
CA LEU A 65 4.15 -8.03 -2.75
C LEU A 65 4.96 -6.83 -3.27
N TYR A 66 4.27 -5.74 -3.58
CA TYR A 66 4.88 -4.47 -3.98
C TYR A 66 5.22 -3.66 -2.73
N VAL A 67 6.49 -3.32 -2.56
CA VAL A 67 6.97 -2.60 -1.38
C VAL A 67 7.51 -1.24 -1.81
N PHE A 68 6.72 -0.20 -1.56
CA PHE A 68 7.05 1.19 -1.91
C PHE A 68 7.92 1.81 -0.85
N CYS A 69 9.10 2.27 -1.27
CA CYS A 69 10.11 2.85 -0.41
C CYS A 69 10.24 4.34 -0.74
N ALA A 70 9.96 5.18 0.25
CA ALA A 70 10.01 6.63 0.13
C ALA A 70 10.75 7.23 1.31
N GLY A 71 11.21 8.47 1.15
CA GLY A 71 11.68 9.30 2.26
C GLY A 71 10.64 10.38 2.55
N HIS A 72 10.27 10.53 3.82
CA HIS A 72 9.49 11.68 4.29
C HIS A 72 10.38 12.65 5.05
N SER A 73 10.27 13.94 4.71
CA SER A 73 10.87 15.01 5.49
C SER A 73 9.90 15.41 6.60
N PHE A 74 10.39 15.47 7.83
CA PHE A 74 9.62 15.97 8.97
C PHE A 74 10.58 16.69 9.92
N ALA A 75 10.44 17.99 10.06
CA ALA A 75 11.34 18.78 10.90
C ALA A 75 11.20 18.38 12.38
N GLY A 76 12.34 18.21 13.07
CA GLY A 76 12.37 18.05 14.52
C GLY A 76 12.03 16.64 15.06
N GLU A 77 11.87 15.62 14.23
CA GLU A 77 11.88 14.22 14.69
C GLU A 77 13.29 13.63 14.66
N ASP A 78 13.80 13.22 15.83
CA ASP A 78 15.12 12.60 15.96
C ASP A 78 15.29 11.36 15.05
N ARG A 79 16.44 11.27 14.39
CA ARG A 79 16.83 10.14 13.52
C ARG A 79 17.15 8.85 14.29
N ALA A 80 17.13 8.87 15.62
CA ALA A 80 17.92 7.96 16.44
C ALA A 80 17.36 6.55 16.64
N ALA A 81 16.05 6.32 16.45
CA ALA A 81 15.43 5.03 16.81
C ALA A 81 15.22 4.06 15.63
N SER A 82 15.56 4.44 14.40
CA SER A 82 15.15 3.73 13.18
C SER A 82 16.33 3.53 12.23
N LEU A 83 16.47 2.32 11.66
CA LEU A 83 17.37 2.06 10.53
C LEU A 83 17.09 3.09 9.40
N PRO A 84 18.10 3.77 8.84
CA PRO A 84 17.91 4.71 7.74
C PRO A 84 17.13 4.09 6.58
N PRO A 85 16.21 4.83 5.90
CA PRO A 85 15.42 4.30 4.79
C PRO A 85 16.25 3.62 3.68
N ALA A 86 17.42 4.18 3.35
CA ALA A 86 18.36 3.59 2.40
C ALA A 86 18.88 2.21 2.83
N GLN A 87 19.17 2.03 4.12
CA GLN A 87 19.63 0.73 4.65
C GLN A 87 18.49 -0.29 4.69
N ARG A 88 17.26 0.15 4.99
CA ARG A 88 16.06 -0.70 4.90
C ARG A 88 15.81 -1.16 3.47
N PHE A 89 15.97 -0.27 2.51
CA PHE A 89 15.82 -0.59 1.10
C PHE A 89 16.90 -1.58 0.64
N ALA A 90 18.16 -1.37 1.04
CA ALA A 90 19.23 -2.32 0.77
C ALA A 90 18.94 -3.71 1.36
N ALA A 91 18.45 -3.78 2.61
CA ALA A 91 18.04 -5.04 3.24
C ALA A 91 16.85 -5.70 2.50
N LEU A 92 15.89 -4.90 2.02
CA LEU A 92 14.79 -5.40 1.18
C LEU A 92 15.30 -6.03 -0.11
N LEU A 93 16.25 -5.39 -0.81
CA LEU A 93 16.86 -5.90 -2.04
C LEU A 93 17.70 -7.15 -1.80
N ALA A 94 18.36 -7.24 -0.64
CA ALA A 94 19.12 -8.42 -0.23
C ALA A 94 18.22 -9.60 0.20
N GLY A 95 16.92 -9.39 0.37
CA GLY A 95 16.01 -10.40 0.91
C GLY A 95 16.01 -10.50 2.44
N ASP A 96 16.75 -9.63 3.12
CA ASP A 96 16.96 -9.59 4.58
C ASP A 96 15.98 -8.64 5.28
N SER A 97 14.72 -8.64 4.84
CA SER A 97 13.67 -7.82 5.44
C SER A 97 12.46 -8.65 5.85
N PRO A 98 11.65 -8.20 6.82
CA PRO A 98 10.40 -8.88 7.17
C PRO A 98 9.47 -9.04 5.96
N ALA A 99 9.41 -8.04 5.06
CA ALA A 99 8.61 -8.11 3.84
C ALA A 99 9.11 -9.20 2.88
N ALA A 100 10.43 -9.34 2.73
CA ALA A 100 11.02 -10.41 1.93
C ALA A 100 10.76 -11.80 2.53
N ALA A 101 10.86 -11.94 3.86
CA ALA A 101 10.53 -13.18 4.55
C ALA A 101 9.05 -13.56 4.36
N LEU A 102 8.13 -12.60 4.49
CA LEU A 102 6.70 -12.82 4.25
C LEU A 102 6.40 -13.18 2.79
N ALA A 103 7.04 -12.51 1.84
CA ALA A 103 6.91 -12.84 0.41
C ALA A 103 7.36 -14.28 0.14
N SER A 104 8.51 -14.69 0.71
CA SER A 104 9.01 -16.07 0.61
C SER A 104 8.05 -17.09 1.21
N LEU A 105 7.59 -16.87 2.45
CA LEU A 105 6.65 -17.75 3.16
C LEU A 105 5.30 -17.91 2.44
N THR A 106 4.88 -16.89 1.71
CA THR A 106 3.61 -16.88 0.98
C THR A 106 3.76 -17.25 -0.50
N HIS A 107 4.98 -17.54 -0.95
CA HIS A 107 5.32 -17.76 -2.36
C HIS A 107 4.84 -16.60 -3.26
N ALA A 108 4.96 -15.36 -2.76
CA ALA A 108 4.70 -14.16 -3.54
C ALA A 108 6.01 -13.62 -4.13
N ALA A 109 5.96 -13.12 -5.36
CA ALA A 109 7.04 -12.37 -5.94
C ALA A 109 7.25 -11.05 -5.17
N LEU A 110 8.45 -10.83 -4.65
CA LEU A 110 8.80 -9.57 -4.02
C LEU A 110 9.10 -8.53 -5.11
N VAL A 111 8.44 -7.38 -5.06
CA VAL A 111 8.63 -6.27 -6.01
C VAL A 111 9.00 -5.00 -5.23
N PRO A 112 10.29 -4.75 -5.00
CA PRO A 112 10.77 -3.51 -4.41
C PRO A 112 10.53 -2.34 -5.37
N VAL A 113 10.00 -1.22 -4.85
CA VAL A 113 9.77 0.00 -5.62
C VAL A 113 10.44 1.18 -4.90
N ASN A 114 11.39 1.83 -5.56
CA ASN A 114 11.96 3.09 -5.09
C ASN A 114 11.06 4.24 -5.56
N ALA A 115 10.25 4.79 -4.66
CA ALA A 115 9.31 5.87 -4.99
C ALA A 115 9.89 7.26 -4.72
N ALA A 116 10.77 7.40 -3.72
CA ALA A 116 11.36 8.69 -3.35
C ALA A 116 12.58 8.55 -2.40
N LEU A 117 13.55 7.68 -2.71
CA LEU A 117 14.81 7.58 -1.96
C LEU A 117 16.01 8.10 -2.77
N ALA A 118 16.48 9.29 -2.40
CA ALA A 118 17.69 9.88 -2.98
C ALA A 118 18.96 9.06 -2.72
N GLY A 119 19.86 9.03 -3.70
CA GLY A 119 21.22 8.53 -3.53
C GLY A 119 21.37 7.01 -3.33
N VAL A 120 20.32 6.22 -3.58
CA VAL A 120 20.37 4.75 -3.49
C VAL A 120 20.23 4.13 -4.89
N SER A 121 21.00 3.07 -5.17
CA SER A 121 20.79 2.28 -6.40
C SER A 121 19.44 1.55 -6.33
N ALA A 122 18.75 1.49 -7.46
CA ALA A 122 17.51 0.75 -7.64
C ALA A 122 17.73 -0.54 -8.46
N ASP A 123 18.96 -1.03 -8.57
CA ASP A 123 19.25 -2.31 -9.21
C ASP A 123 18.50 -3.44 -8.47
N GLY A 124 17.67 -4.18 -9.19
CA GLY A 124 16.77 -5.18 -8.58
C GLY A 124 15.44 -4.62 -8.04
N ALA A 125 15.16 -3.34 -8.30
CA ALA A 125 13.90 -2.67 -7.98
C ALA A 125 13.30 -1.99 -9.20
N ILE A 126 12.03 -1.59 -9.06
CA ILE A 126 11.43 -0.60 -9.94
C ILE A 126 11.82 0.79 -9.44
N ASP A 127 12.45 1.61 -10.28
CA ASP A 127 12.73 3.01 -9.97
C ASP A 127 11.57 3.91 -10.44
N LEU A 128 10.81 4.43 -9.49
CA LEU A 128 9.71 5.37 -9.67
C LEU A 128 10.00 6.72 -8.98
N ARG A 129 11.27 7.06 -8.75
CA ARG A 129 11.61 8.33 -8.10
C ARG A 129 11.20 9.52 -8.94
N LEU A 130 10.20 10.24 -8.45
CA LEU A 130 9.76 11.53 -9.01
C LEU A 130 10.36 12.71 -8.23
N ALA A 131 10.82 12.46 -6.99
CA ALA A 131 11.51 13.42 -6.14
C ALA A 131 12.45 12.70 -5.17
N ASP A 132 13.37 13.45 -4.57
CA ASP A 132 14.37 12.94 -3.62
C ASP A 132 13.78 12.58 -2.24
N SER A 133 12.65 13.21 -1.89
CA SER A 133 11.82 12.93 -0.71
C SER A 133 10.50 13.70 -0.81
N SER A 134 9.51 13.37 0.02
CA SER A 134 8.38 14.29 0.25
C SER A 134 8.85 15.54 1.01
N GLY A 135 8.15 16.65 0.80
CA GLY A 135 8.28 17.85 1.62
C GLY A 135 7.74 17.65 3.04
N ASP A 136 8.10 18.58 3.93
CA ASP A 136 7.59 18.61 5.31
C ASP A 136 6.19 19.23 5.35
N PRO A 137 5.15 18.47 5.77
CA PRO A 137 3.78 18.96 5.84
C PRO A 137 3.61 20.18 6.77
N LEU A 138 4.48 20.37 7.76
CA LEU A 138 4.48 21.54 8.64
C LEU A 138 4.99 22.81 7.95
N ALA A 139 5.83 22.66 6.92
CA ALA A 139 6.40 23.76 6.17
C ALA A 139 5.59 24.11 4.91
N GLY A 140 4.69 23.23 4.49
CA GLY A 140 3.88 23.40 3.28
C GLY A 140 3.40 22.05 2.73
N PRO A 141 2.85 22.02 1.51
CA PRO A 141 2.37 20.78 0.92
C PRO A 141 3.53 19.78 0.72
N ALA A 142 3.32 18.52 1.12
CA ALA A 142 4.32 17.46 0.99
C ALA A 142 4.70 17.17 -0.48
N MET A 143 3.78 17.44 -1.42
CA MET A 143 4.00 17.32 -2.86
C MET A 143 3.23 18.42 -3.59
N THR A 144 3.74 18.84 -4.75
CA THR A 144 2.98 19.71 -5.64
C THR A 144 1.87 18.92 -6.34
N VAL A 145 0.79 19.61 -6.76
CA VAL A 145 -0.31 18.95 -7.49
C VAL A 145 0.17 18.25 -8.78
N PRO A 146 1.09 18.83 -9.59
CA PRO A 146 1.67 18.10 -10.73
C PRO A 146 2.36 16.80 -10.30
N LEU A 147 3.19 16.84 -9.26
CA LEU A 147 3.91 15.66 -8.78
C LEU A 147 2.97 14.56 -8.25
N VAL A 148 1.86 14.96 -7.63
CA VAL A 148 0.80 14.02 -7.22
C VAL A 148 0.19 13.33 -8.45
N ASN A 149 -0.12 14.06 -9.52
CA ASN A 149 -0.64 13.46 -10.74
C ASN A 149 0.37 12.50 -11.37
N GLU A 150 1.65 12.88 -11.46
CA GLU A 150 2.72 12.01 -11.98
C GLU A 150 2.85 10.73 -11.15
N ALA A 151 2.79 10.82 -9.82
CA ALA A 151 2.83 9.66 -8.94
C ALA A 151 1.64 8.71 -9.13
N LEU A 152 0.43 9.27 -9.27
CA LEU A 152 -0.78 8.49 -9.53
C LEU A 152 -0.73 7.81 -10.91
N GLU A 153 -0.24 8.52 -11.94
CA GLU A 153 -0.08 7.97 -13.28
C GLU A 153 0.95 6.84 -13.31
N ALA A 154 2.09 7.00 -12.64
CA ALA A 154 3.07 5.94 -12.47
C ALA A 154 2.49 4.72 -11.74
N GLY A 155 1.69 4.96 -10.69
CA GLY A 155 0.97 3.91 -9.97
C GLY A 155 -0.04 3.15 -10.84
N ILE A 156 -0.76 3.85 -11.73
CA ILE A 156 -1.68 3.23 -12.70
C ILE A 156 -0.92 2.31 -13.66
N VAL A 157 0.24 2.75 -14.18
CA VAL A 157 1.09 1.93 -15.06
C VAL A 157 1.57 0.67 -14.33
N LEU A 158 1.99 0.79 -13.07
CA LEU A 158 2.36 -0.38 -12.25
C LEU A 158 1.21 -1.33 -12.01
N ALA A 159 0.01 -0.80 -11.70
CA ALA A 159 -1.16 -1.62 -11.46
C ALA A 159 -1.56 -2.39 -12.74
N ASP A 160 -1.45 -1.76 -13.90
CA ASP A 160 -1.71 -2.41 -15.20
C ASP A 160 -0.69 -3.54 -15.48
N ASP A 161 0.61 -3.32 -15.28
CA ASP A 161 1.63 -4.39 -15.39
C ASP A 161 1.36 -5.53 -14.40
N ALA A 162 1.08 -5.18 -13.14
CA ALA A 162 0.80 -6.14 -12.10
C ALA A 162 -0.44 -7.00 -12.44
N SER A 163 -1.48 -6.40 -13.01
CA SER A 163 -2.72 -7.11 -13.39
C SER A 163 -2.50 -8.20 -14.44
N LYS A 164 -1.51 -8.01 -15.32
CA LYS A 164 -1.15 -8.95 -16.39
C LYS A 164 -0.31 -10.12 -15.87
N ARG A 165 0.43 -9.90 -14.78
CA ARG A 165 1.42 -10.86 -14.25
C ARG A 165 0.88 -11.65 -13.05
N TYR A 166 0.03 -11.03 -12.24
CA TYR A 166 -0.38 -11.57 -10.95
C TYR A 166 -1.91 -11.68 -10.78
N GLU A 167 -2.28 -12.64 -9.95
CA GLU A 167 -3.65 -12.94 -9.55
C GLU A 167 -4.07 -12.15 -8.31
N ALA A 168 -3.13 -11.93 -7.39
CA ALA A 168 -3.31 -11.07 -6.22
C ALA A 168 -2.04 -10.27 -5.95
N VAL A 169 -2.21 -9.03 -5.52
CA VAL A 169 -1.12 -8.11 -5.22
C VAL A 169 -1.33 -7.56 -3.81
N GLY A 170 -0.32 -7.73 -2.95
CA GLY A 170 -0.19 -7.00 -1.70
C GLY A 170 0.60 -5.71 -1.94
N ILE A 171 0.24 -4.64 -1.25
CA ILE A 171 0.96 -3.37 -1.26
C ILE A 171 1.41 -3.08 0.17
N ALA A 172 2.68 -2.71 0.30
CA ALA A 172 3.26 -2.27 1.56
C ALA A 172 4.08 -1.00 1.34
N CYS A 173 4.23 -0.21 2.40
CA CYS A 173 5.14 0.92 2.42
C CYS A 173 6.29 0.58 3.38
N LEU A 174 7.52 0.80 2.93
CA LEU A 174 8.71 0.72 3.74
C LEU A 174 9.21 2.15 3.98
N ASP A 175 8.76 2.70 5.10
CA ASP A 175 9.08 4.07 5.49
C ASP A 175 9.25 4.15 7.00
N GLY A 176 10.17 5.01 7.47
CA GLY A 176 10.38 5.23 8.90
C GLY A 176 9.50 6.34 9.50
N ARG A 177 8.75 7.07 8.67
CA ARG A 177 8.15 8.39 8.95
C ARG A 177 6.83 8.66 8.21
N ALA A 178 6.26 7.68 7.50
CA ALA A 178 4.97 7.86 6.80
C ALA A 178 3.75 7.96 7.75
N ASN A 179 3.88 7.52 9.01
CA ASN A 179 2.74 7.38 9.93
C ASN A 179 2.03 8.71 10.26
N PRO A 180 2.72 9.83 10.55
CA PRO A 180 2.07 11.14 10.70
C PRO A 180 1.31 11.56 9.45
N SER A 181 1.90 11.43 8.26
CA SER A 181 1.21 11.73 7.00
C SER A 181 -0.05 10.88 6.80
N ALA A 182 0.02 9.57 7.11
CA ALA A 182 -1.13 8.68 7.05
C ALA A 182 -2.23 9.08 8.05
N SER A 183 -1.84 9.52 9.24
CA SER A 183 -2.75 10.01 10.27
C SER A 183 -3.46 11.29 9.82
N ALA A 184 -2.72 12.23 9.19
CA ALA A 184 -3.27 13.48 8.66
C ALA A 184 -4.29 13.21 7.55
N VAL A 185 -3.96 12.28 6.64
CA VAL A 185 -4.89 11.84 5.58
C VAL A 185 -6.14 11.21 6.18
N ALA A 186 -6.02 10.34 7.19
CA ALA A 186 -7.17 9.72 7.85
C ALA A 186 -8.06 10.75 8.54
N SER A 187 -7.47 11.67 9.33
CA SER A 187 -8.18 12.77 9.99
C SER A 187 -8.96 13.63 9.01
N ALA A 188 -8.33 14.03 7.89
CA ALA A 188 -8.95 14.84 6.85
C ALA A 188 -10.09 14.11 6.13
N LEU A 189 -9.90 12.84 5.75
CA LEU A 189 -10.92 12.05 5.04
C LEU A 189 -12.12 11.70 5.92
N LEU A 190 -11.91 11.51 7.23
CA LEU A 190 -12.93 11.05 8.17
C LEU A 190 -13.51 12.19 9.02
N GLY A 191 -13.05 13.43 8.82
CA GLY A 191 -13.56 14.61 9.55
C GLY A 191 -13.40 14.51 11.06
N SER A 192 -12.32 13.89 11.52
CA SER A 192 -12.08 13.56 12.93
C SER A 192 -10.81 14.23 13.44
N ALA A 193 -10.71 14.42 14.75
CA ALA A 193 -9.55 15.09 15.35
C ALA A 193 -8.25 14.28 15.16
N PRO A 194 -7.11 14.95 14.92
CA PRO A 194 -5.77 14.33 14.84
C PRO A 194 -5.46 13.33 15.94
N ASP A 195 -5.88 13.64 17.18
CA ASP A 195 -5.65 12.81 18.37
C ASP A 195 -6.26 11.40 18.27
N GLN A 196 -7.27 11.21 17.43
CA GLN A 196 -7.92 9.90 17.24
C GLN A 196 -7.13 8.98 16.29
N TRP A 197 -6.26 9.56 15.47
CA TRP A 197 -5.49 8.87 14.43
C TRP A 197 -4.00 8.85 14.68
N LEU A 198 -3.55 9.51 15.76
CA LEU A 198 -2.14 9.62 16.07
C LEU A 198 -1.50 8.25 16.29
N PHE A 199 -0.58 7.89 15.41
CA PHE A 199 0.20 6.67 15.58
C PHE A 199 1.30 6.84 16.65
N ILE A 200 1.15 6.10 17.75
CA ILE A 200 2.11 6.06 18.86
C ILE A 200 2.88 4.73 18.79
N GLU A 201 4.17 4.80 18.49
CA GLU A 201 5.05 3.64 18.56
C GLU A 201 5.57 3.47 20.00
N PRO A 202 5.80 2.24 20.48
CA PRO A 202 6.32 2.00 21.83
C PRO A 202 7.68 2.69 22.12
N SER A 203 8.41 3.03 21.07
CA SER A 203 9.74 3.63 21.11
C SER A 203 9.75 5.17 21.15
N ILE A 204 8.59 5.86 21.08
CA ILE A 204 8.56 7.33 21.01
C ILE A 204 8.44 7.97 22.39
N ALA A 205 9.17 9.06 22.61
CA ALA A 205 9.08 9.85 23.84
C ALA A 205 7.80 10.73 23.84
N PRO A 206 7.22 11.08 25.01
CA PRO A 206 6.03 11.92 25.11
C PRO A 206 6.13 13.28 24.37
N LEU A 207 7.31 13.91 24.34
CA LEU A 207 7.51 15.17 23.59
C LEU A 207 7.40 14.98 22.06
N GLN A 208 7.70 13.78 21.56
CA GLN A 208 7.57 13.44 20.14
C GLN A 208 6.09 13.21 19.77
N VAL A 209 5.27 12.71 20.70
CA VAL A 209 3.81 12.56 20.54
C VAL A 209 3.18 13.91 20.24
N SER A 210 3.49 14.96 21.03
CA SER A 210 2.92 16.30 20.85
C SER A 210 3.26 16.91 19.49
N ARG A 211 4.52 16.75 19.02
CA ARG A 211 4.93 17.26 17.71
C ARG A 211 4.25 16.53 16.55
N ARG A 212 4.04 15.22 16.68
CA ARG A 212 3.27 14.45 15.69
C ARG A 212 1.84 14.94 15.61
N ARG A 213 1.22 15.25 16.75
CA ARG A 213 -0.14 15.79 16.78
C ARG A 213 -0.22 17.13 16.05
N ASP A 214 0.75 18.01 16.26
CA ASP A 214 0.74 19.33 15.63
C ASP A 214 0.92 19.28 14.10
N ALA A 215 1.37 18.15 13.54
CA ALA A 215 1.53 17.97 12.09
C ALA A 215 0.42 17.17 11.39
N VAL A 216 -0.50 16.62 12.18
CA VAL A 216 -1.68 15.88 11.72
C VAL A 216 -2.87 16.81 11.67
#